data_AF-A0AAV3PAP5-F1
#
_entry.id   AF-A0AAV3PAP5-F1
#
_cell.length_a   1.000
_cell.length_b   1.000
_cell.length_c   1.000
_cell.angle_alpha   90.00
_cell.angle_beta   90.00
_cell.angle_gamma   90.00
#
_symmetry.space_group_name_H-M   'P 1'
#
loop_
_entity.id
_entity.type
_entity.pdbx_description
1 polymer ?
#
loop_
_entity_poly.entity_id
_entity_poly.type
_entity_poly.pdbx_seq_one_letter_code
_entity_poly.pdbx_strand_id
1 'polypeptide(L)'
;MQRFYLIGSDRNKRFFRVLKIDRMEASDLNINEDPVVYTAQEIKSLLHRIADGNRATGGLTPVAKVYGIAGCIKFLESHYLVLVTKRRQIGSICGHPIYCIDESQIITIPHVSVQSDVAHSKTELRYKKLLSSVELTKDFFYSYTYPIMQSLQKNVSSMGEEGMPYENIFVWNSFLTQEIRSRCSVMLRLKAFSSV
;
A
#
# COMPACT_ATOMS: atom_id res chain seq x y z
N MET A 1 11.41 0.28 -18.61
CA MET A 1 11.07 0.65 -17.23
C MET A 1 9.72 0.03 -16.87
N GLN A 2 9.62 -0.63 -15.71
CA GLN A 2 8.37 -1.25 -15.27
C GLN A 2 7.60 -0.27 -14.37
N ARG A 3 6.31 -0.08 -14.64
CA ARG A 3 5.41 0.76 -13.84
C ARG A 3 4.35 -0.11 -13.20
N PHE A 4 4.03 0.14 -11.95
CA PHE A 4 2.93 -0.50 -11.24
C PHE A 4 1.76 0.46 -11.14
N TYR A 5 0.56 -0.09 -11.33
CA TYR A 5 -0.70 0.63 -11.20
C TYR A 5 -1.54 -0.07 -10.13
N LEU A 6 -1.92 0.66 -9.10
CA LEU A 6 -2.85 0.18 -8.09
C LEU A 6 -4.18 0.88 -8.31
N ILE A 7 -5.24 0.09 -8.46
CA ILE A 7 -6.59 0.59 -8.67
C ILE A 7 -7.34 0.43 -7.36
N GLY A 8 -7.63 1.54 -6.69
CA GLY A 8 -8.51 1.56 -5.53
C GLY A 8 -9.95 1.73 -5.96
N SER A 9 -10.87 1.10 -5.24
CA SER A 9 -12.30 1.32 -5.41
C SER A 9 -12.98 1.55 -4.07
N ASP A 10 -14.12 2.23 -4.10
CA ASP A 10 -15.03 2.25 -2.95
C ASP A 10 -15.69 0.87 -2.72
N ARG A 11 -16.43 0.74 -1.61
CA ARG A 11 -17.11 -0.52 -1.24
C ARG A 11 -18.10 -1.00 -2.30
N ASN A 12 -18.74 -0.07 -3.01
CA ASN A 12 -19.75 -0.38 -4.01
C ASN A 12 -19.20 -0.46 -5.44
N LYS A 13 -17.87 -0.30 -5.62
CA LYS A 13 -17.20 -0.30 -6.93
C LYS A 13 -17.81 0.70 -7.93
N ARG A 14 -18.24 1.85 -7.44
CA ARG A 14 -18.78 2.96 -8.22
C ARG A 14 -17.69 3.91 -8.64
N PHE A 15 -16.76 4.18 -7.73
CA PHE A 15 -15.69 5.15 -7.92
C PHE A 15 -14.34 4.47 -7.79
N PHE A 16 -13.46 4.78 -8.72
CA PHE A 16 -12.12 4.23 -8.82
C PHE A 16 -11.09 5.33 -8.83
N ARG A 17 -9.94 5.07 -8.20
CA ARG A 17 -8.76 5.93 -8.21
C ARG A 17 -7.55 5.11 -8.60
N VAL A 18 -6.57 5.76 -9.21
CA VAL A 18 -5.36 5.10 -9.70
C VAL A 18 -4.16 5.68 -8.98
N LEU A 19 -3.37 4.79 -8.39
CA LEU A 19 -2.06 5.11 -7.83
C LEU A 19 -0.99 4.55 -8.77
N LYS A 20 -0.11 5.40 -9.23
CA LYS A 20 1.01 5.06 -10.12
C LYS A 20 2.27 4.96 -9.28
N ILE A 21 2.95 3.83 -9.38
CA ILE A 21 4.20 3.57 -8.67
C ILE A 21 5.28 3.23 -9.69
N ASP A 22 6.35 4.01 -9.70
CA ASP A 22 7.48 3.82 -10.59
C ASP A 22 8.80 4.25 -9.94
N ARG A 23 9.90 3.78 -10.51
CA ARG A 23 11.23 4.33 -10.26
C ARG A 23 11.73 4.90 -11.59
N MET A 24 11.65 6.22 -11.73
CA MET A 24 12.31 6.92 -12.84
C MET A 24 13.78 7.17 -12.53
N GLU A 25 14.11 7.34 -11.24
CA GLU A 25 15.49 7.48 -10.75
C GLU A 25 15.86 6.31 -9.83
N ALA A 26 17.16 6.02 -9.74
CA ALA A 26 17.65 4.91 -8.92
C ALA A 26 17.36 5.13 -7.43
N SER A 27 17.42 6.36 -6.96
CA SER A 27 17.33 6.67 -5.53
C SER A 27 15.90 6.78 -5.02
N ASP A 28 14.94 7.14 -5.88
CA ASP A 28 13.64 7.63 -5.45
C ASP A 28 12.48 6.80 -6.00
N LEU A 29 11.56 6.46 -5.10
CA LEU A 29 10.30 5.84 -5.43
C LEU A 29 9.25 6.92 -5.70
N ASN A 30 8.76 6.97 -6.93
CA ASN A 30 7.67 7.87 -7.30
C ASN A 30 6.34 7.18 -7.03
N ILE A 31 5.54 7.80 -6.17
CA ILE A 31 4.18 7.39 -5.86
C ILE A 31 3.29 8.60 -6.15
N ASN A 32 2.48 8.47 -7.20
CA ASN A 32 1.63 9.57 -7.68
C ASN A 32 0.18 9.10 -7.75
N GLU A 33 -0.69 9.78 -7.01
CA GLU A 33 -2.13 9.58 -7.12
C GLU A 33 -2.66 10.34 -8.34
N ASP A 34 -3.43 9.66 -9.18
CA ASP A 34 -4.18 10.29 -10.25
C ASP A 34 -5.35 11.09 -9.64
N PRO A 35 -5.45 12.41 -9.86
CA PRO A 35 -6.47 13.24 -9.22
C PRO A 35 -7.88 12.92 -9.72
N VAL A 36 -8.00 12.23 -10.86
CA VAL A 36 -9.29 11.90 -11.49
C VAL A 36 -9.96 10.73 -10.75
N VAL A 37 -11.25 10.91 -10.47
CA VAL A 37 -12.12 9.81 -10.02
C VAL A 37 -12.80 9.20 -11.23
N TYR A 38 -12.59 7.91 -11.43
CA TYR A 38 -13.10 7.17 -12.58
C TYR A 38 -14.35 6.37 -12.21
N THR A 39 -15.27 6.25 -13.15
CA THR A 39 -16.35 5.24 -13.14
C THR A 39 -15.83 3.87 -13.58
N ALA A 40 -16.66 2.83 -13.43
CA ALA A 40 -16.33 1.47 -13.86
C ALA A 40 -15.99 1.36 -15.37
N GLN A 41 -16.65 2.16 -16.22
CA GLN A 41 -16.40 2.15 -17.67
C GLN A 41 -15.12 2.91 -18.02
N GLU A 42 -14.89 4.05 -17.39
CA GLU A 42 -13.71 4.88 -17.63
C GLU A 42 -12.44 4.17 -17.17
N ILE A 43 -12.45 3.52 -15.99
CA ILE A 43 -11.28 2.78 -15.51
C ILE A 43 -10.95 1.61 -16.43
N LYS A 44 -11.96 0.89 -16.94
CA LYS A 44 -11.75 -0.20 -17.90
C LYS A 44 -11.13 0.33 -19.20
N SER A 45 -11.62 1.47 -19.69
CA SER A 45 -11.10 2.13 -20.88
C SER A 45 -9.67 2.64 -20.69
N LEU A 46 -9.35 3.20 -19.51
CA LEU A 46 -8.01 3.62 -19.14
C LEU A 46 -7.03 2.44 -19.14
N LEU A 47 -7.39 1.33 -18.49
CA LEU A 47 -6.54 0.15 -18.42
C LEU A 47 -6.30 -0.46 -19.80
N HIS A 48 -7.33 -0.47 -20.66
CA HIS A 48 -7.19 -0.92 -22.06
C HIS A 48 -6.19 -0.04 -22.83
N ARG A 49 -6.33 1.29 -22.74
CA ARG A 49 -5.40 2.24 -23.39
C ARG A 49 -3.97 2.07 -22.89
N ILE A 50 -3.77 1.83 -21.60
CA ILE A 50 -2.45 1.54 -21.03
C ILE A 50 -1.91 0.21 -21.55
N ALA A 51 -2.74 -0.84 -21.62
CA ALA A 51 -2.34 -2.14 -22.15
C ALA A 51 -1.91 -2.04 -23.62
N ASP A 52 -2.70 -1.36 -24.46
CA ASP A 52 -2.40 -1.18 -25.88
C ASP A 52 -1.13 -0.35 -26.09
N GLY A 53 -0.99 0.76 -25.35
CA GLY A 53 0.20 1.62 -25.43
C GLY A 53 1.49 0.91 -25.03
N ASN A 54 1.40 -0.15 -24.21
CA ASN A 54 2.53 -0.96 -23.79
C ASN A 54 2.58 -2.34 -24.47
N ARG A 55 1.80 -2.57 -25.53
CA ARG A 55 1.69 -3.89 -26.19
C ARG A 55 3.05 -4.42 -26.66
N ALA A 56 3.94 -3.55 -27.14
CA ALA A 56 5.29 -3.91 -27.56
C ALA A 56 6.19 -4.40 -26.42
N THR A 57 5.88 -4.05 -25.16
CA THR A 57 6.64 -4.43 -23.96
C THR A 57 5.88 -5.42 -23.06
N GLY A 58 4.88 -6.13 -23.61
CA GLY A 58 4.10 -7.14 -22.88
C GLY A 58 2.75 -6.65 -22.32
N GLY A 59 2.35 -5.42 -22.62
CA GLY A 59 1.05 -4.87 -22.24
C GLY A 59 0.90 -4.58 -20.74
N LEU A 60 -0.33 -4.74 -20.23
CA LEU A 60 -0.66 -4.59 -18.81
C LEU A 60 -1.07 -5.95 -18.24
N THR A 61 -0.35 -6.42 -17.22
CA THR A 61 -0.62 -7.71 -16.59
C THR A 61 -1.15 -7.53 -15.16
N PRO A 62 -2.20 -8.27 -14.75
CA PRO A 62 -2.66 -8.28 -13.38
C PRO A 62 -1.66 -9.02 -12.50
N VAL A 63 -1.19 -8.38 -11.43
CA VAL A 63 -0.21 -8.96 -10.50
C VAL A 63 -0.90 -9.66 -9.33
N ALA A 64 -1.75 -8.93 -8.60
CA ALA A 64 -2.42 -9.45 -7.42
C ALA A 64 -3.67 -8.64 -7.08
N LYS A 65 -4.62 -9.27 -6.39
CA LYS A 65 -5.69 -8.55 -5.69
C LYS A 65 -5.15 -8.05 -4.36
N VAL A 66 -5.16 -6.73 -4.18
CA VAL A 66 -4.63 -6.08 -2.99
C VAL A 66 -5.78 -5.53 -2.16
N TYR A 67 -5.75 -5.76 -0.86
CA TYR A 67 -6.69 -5.17 0.08
C TYR A 67 -6.13 -3.91 0.74
N GLY A 68 -4.81 -3.75 0.79
CA GLY A 68 -4.18 -2.48 1.13
C GLY A 68 -2.67 -2.52 1.08
N ILE A 69 -2.06 -1.34 1.17
CA ILE A 69 -0.62 -1.16 1.21
C ILE A 69 -0.20 -1.05 2.68
N ALA A 70 0.66 -1.96 3.11
CA ALA A 70 1.22 -1.91 4.45
C ALA A 70 2.37 -0.90 4.54
N GLY A 71 3.10 -0.71 3.44
CA GLY A 71 4.01 0.42 3.28
C GLY A 71 5.09 0.14 2.24
N CYS A 72 6.01 1.10 2.12
CA CYS A 72 7.18 1.07 1.27
C CYS A 72 8.43 1.16 2.13
N ILE A 73 9.48 0.43 1.73
CA ILE A 73 10.79 0.57 2.38
C ILE A 73 11.90 0.47 1.35
N LYS A 74 12.89 1.34 1.51
CA LYS A 74 14.17 1.29 0.80
C LYS A 74 15.21 0.73 1.77
N PHE A 75 16.00 -0.24 1.31
CA PHE A 75 17.20 -0.66 2.02
C PHE A 75 18.41 0.05 1.41
N LEU A 76 19.27 -0.65 0.68
CA LEU A 76 20.42 -0.03 0.02
C LEU A 76 19.96 0.64 -1.29
N GLU A 77 19.61 -0.18 -2.28
CA GLU A 77 19.19 0.31 -3.61
C GLU A 77 17.81 -0.18 -4.04
N SER A 78 17.30 -1.25 -3.41
CA SER A 78 15.99 -1.79 -3.78
C SER A 78 14.88 -1.16 -2.95
N HIS A 79 13.77 -0.90 -3.63
CA HIS A 79 12.53 -0.49 -3.00
C HIS A 79 11.59 -1.69 -2.94
N TYR A 80 11.01 -1.91 -1.77
CA TYR A 80 10.06 -2.98 -1.50
C TYR A 80 8.71 -2.38 -1.15
N LEU A 81 7.66 -2.94 -1.74
CA LEU A 81 6.28 -2.62 -1.42
C LEU A 81 5.66 -3.81 -0.69
N VAL A 82 5.14 -3.55 0.50
CA VAL A 82 4.49 -4.54 1.36
C VAL A 82 2.98 -4.44 1.16
N LEU A 83 2.37 -5.49 0.64
CA LEU A 83 0.97 -5.54 0.24
C LEU A 83 0.20 -6.56 1.06
N VAL A 84 -1.03 -6.21 1.44
CA VAL A 84 -1.98 -7.16 2.05
C VAL A 84 -2.80 -7.80 0.93
N THR A 85 -2.60 -9.09 0.67
CA THR A 85 -3.25 -9.83 -0.43
C THR A 85 -4.45 -10.65 0.03
N LYS A 86 -4.54 -10.99 1.32
CA LYS A 86 -5.75 -11.55 1.93
C LYS A 86 -6.03 -10.95 3.31
N ARG A 87 -7.32 -10.90 3.65
CA ARG A 87 -7.83 -10.40 4.92
C ARG A 87 -9.07 -11.18 5.31
N ARG A 88 -9.34 -11.21 6.61
CA ARG A 88 -10.60 -11.74 7.16
C ARG A 88 -11.16 -10.79 8.19
N GLN A 89 -12.48 -10.63 8.18
CA GLN A 89 -13.16 -9.84 9.20
C GLN A 89 -13.20 -10.65 10.49
N ILE A 90 -12.75 -10.06 11.58
CA ILE A 90 -12.73 -10.72 12.90
C ILE A 90 -13.79 -10.16 13.85
N GLY A 91 -14.37 -9.00 13.53
CA GLY A 91 -15.38 -8.37 14.34
C GLY A 91 -15.71 -6.96 13.86
N SER A 92 -16.34 -6.19 14.74
CA SER A 92 -16.64 -4.78 14.52
C SER A 92 -16.68 -4.01 15.83
N ILE A 93 -16.24 -2.75 15.80
CA ILE A 93 -16.42 -1.78 16.89
C ILE A 93 -17.36 -0.69 16.39
N CYS A 94 -18.47 -0.44 17.09
CA CYS A 94 -19.45 0.61 16.73
C CYS A 94 -19.93 0.53 15.26
N GLY A 95 -20.11 -0.68 14.71
CA GLY A 95 -20.50 -0.89 13.31
C GLY A 95 -19.35 -0.79 12.30
N HIS A 96 -18.14 -0.41 12.72
CA HIS A 96 -16.96 -0.39 11.87
C HIS A 96 -16.27 -1.76 11.87
N PRO A 97 -16.09 -2.39 10.70
CA PRO A 97 -15.51 -3.73 10.63
C PRO A 97 -13.99 -3.71 10.89
N ILE A 98 -13.51 -4.73 11.59
CA ILE A 98 -12.09 -4.95 11.92
C ILE A 98 -11.60 -6.19 11.20
N TYR A 99 -10.41 -6.08 10.62
CA TYR A 99 -9.81 -7.11 9.79
C TYR A 99 -8.45 -7.53 10.34
N CYS A 100 -8.18 -8.84 10.31
CA CYS A 100 -6.83 -9.38 10.38
C CYS A 100 -6.25 -9.54 8.97
N ILE A 101 -4.92 -9.61 8.89
CA ILE A 101 -4.20 -9.97 7.66
C ILE A 101 -4.06 -11.49 7.64
N ASP A 102 -4.55 -12.14 6.57
CA ASP A 102 -4.35 -13.59 6.39
C ASP A 102 -3.19 -13.88 5.43
N GLU A 103 -2.85 -12.93 4.55
CA GLU A 103 -1.73 -13.07 3.62
C GLU A 103 -1.17 -11.70 3.26
N SER A 104 0.15 -11.62 3.19
CA SER A 104 0.88 -10.45 2.72
C SER A 104 1.93 -10.85 1.70
N GLN A 105 2.28 -9.92 0.81
CA GLN A 105 3.26 -10.11 -0.23
C GLN A 105 4.21 -8.92 -0.27
N ILE A 106 5.50 -9.21 -0.36
CA ILE A 106 6.54 -8.21 -0.56
C ILE A 106 6.94 -8.25 -2.03
N ILE A 107 6.71 -7.17 -2.76
CA ILE A 107 7.14 -7.03 -4.15
C ILE A 107 8.34 -6.09 -4.22
N THR A 108 9.33 -6.46 -5.04
CA THR A 108 10.47 -5.58 -5.33
C THR A 108 10.12 -4.70 -6.53
N ILE A 109 10.36 -3.40 -6.41
CA ILE A 109 10.14 -2.43 -7.48
C ILE A 109 11.44 -2.31 -8.27
N PRO A 110 11.51 -2.88 -9.48
CA PRO A 110 12.74 -2.92 -10.25
C PRO A 110 13.02 -1.54 -10.83
N HIS A 111 14.30 -1.21 -10.95
CA HIS A 111 14.79 -0.08 -11.70
C HIS A 111 15.88 -0.57 -12.65
N VAL A 112 16.06 0.09 -13.79
CA VAL A 112 16.97 -0.35 -14.85
C VAL A 112 18.44 -0.43 -14.40
N SER A 113 18.82 0.33 -13.36
CA SER A 113 20.14 0.27 -12.73
C SER A 113 20.29 -0.81 -11.64
N VAL A 114 19.24 -1.57 -11.31
CA VAL A 114 19.23 -2.60 -10.23
C VAL A 114 20.02 -3.85 -10.62
N GLN A 115 20.69 -3.84 -11.79
CA GLN A 115 21.74 -4.79 -12.15
C GLN A 115 23.10 -4.45 -11.50
N SER A 116 23.14 -3.59 -10.49
CA SER A 116 24.35 -3.35 -9.69
C SER A 116 24.61 -4.54 -8.75
N ASP A 117 25.88 -4.84 -8.47
CA ASP A 117 26.28 -5.85 -7.48
C ASP A 117 25.71 -5.56 -6.07
N VAL A 118 25.34 -4.31 -5.80
CA VAL A 118 24.80 -3.83 -4.52
C VAL A 118 23.36 -4.30 -4.30
N ALA A 119 22.51 -4.23 -5.33
CA ALA A 119 21.11 -4.67 -5.24
C ALA A 119 20.97 -6.21 -5.06
N HIS A 120 21.97 -6.96 -5.48
CA HIS A 120 22.06 -8.41 -5.25
C HIS A 120 23.06 -8.78 -4.15
N SER A 121 23.55 -7.80 -3.40
CA SER A 121 24.52 -8.03 -2.34
C SER A 121 23.94 -8.95 -1.25
N LYS A 122 24.83 -9.68 -0.58
CA LYS A 122 24.46 -10.51 0.58
C LYS A 122 23.74 -9.69 1.66
N THR A 123 24.10 -8.41 1.79
CA THR A 123 23.50 -7.47 2.75
C THR A 123 22.05 -7.14 2.39
N GLU A 124 21.77 -6.78 1.13
CA GLU A 124 20.41 -6.49 0.67
C GLU A 124 19.48 -7.70 0.85
N LEU A 125 19.96 -8.89 0.47
CA LEU A 125 19.21 -10.13 0.65
C LEU A 125 18.95 -10.44 2.13
N ARG A 126 19.90 -10.11 3.02
CA ARG A 126 19.73 -10.24 4.48
C ARG A 126 18.64 -9.29 4.99
N TYR A 127 18.62 -8.03 4.56
CA TYR A 127 17.55 -7.09 4.95
C TYR A 127 16.18 -7.53 4.44
N LYS A 128 16.09 -8.00 3.18
CA LYS A 128 14.86 -8.59 2.65
C LYS A 128 14.38 -9.77 3.48
N LYS A 129 15.28 -10.66 3.90
CA LYS A 129 14.95 -11.79 4.78
C LYS A 129 14.45 -11.33 6.15
N LEU A 130 15.09 -10.33 6.75
CA LEU A 130 14.64 -9.74 8.02
C LEU A 130 13.24 -9.13 7.89
N LEU A 131 12.98 -8.37 6.83
CA LEU A 131 11.64 -7.84 6.56
C LEU A 131 10.61 -8.97 6.40
N SER A 132 10.98 -10.04 5.69
CA SER A 132 10.10 -11.20 5.46
C SER A 132 9.87 -12.04 6.73
N SER A 133 10.73 -11.93 7.75
CA SER A 133 10.54 -12.60 9.05
C SER A 133 9.47 -11.94 9.91
N VAL A 134 9.08 -10.70 9.61
CA VAL A 134 7.95 -10.06 10.27
C VAL A 134 6.66 -10.72 9.78
N GLU A 135 6.06 -11.52 10.65
CA GLU A 135 4.84 -12.25 10.33
C GLU A 135 3.62 -11.33 10.48
N LEU A 136 3.29 -10.60 9.42
CA LEU A 136 2.13 -9.70 9.39
C LEU A 136 0.79 -10.41 9.60
N THR A 137 0.75 -11.74 9.50
CA THR A 137 -0.47 -12.53 9.65
C THR A 137 -0.86 -12.79 11.11
N LYS A 138 0.02 -12.48 12.06
CA LYS A 138 -0.23 -12.66 13.50
C LYS A 138 -0.33 -11.31 14.18
N ASP A 139 -1.40 -11.12 14.94
CA ASP A 139 -1.59 -9.98 15.84
C ASP A 139 -1.63 -8.59 15.19
N PHE A 140 -1.66 -8.50 13.85
CA PHE A 140 -1.89 -7.24 13.13
C PHE A 140 -3.33 -7.09 12.69
N PHE A 141 -3.94 -6.01 13.15
CA PHE A 141 -5.32 -5.66 12.84
C PHE A 141 -5.39 -4.30 12.16
N TYR A 142 -6.47 -4.07 11.42
CA TYR A 142 -6.79 -2.74 10.90
C TYR A 142 -8.29 -2.62 10.64
N SER A 143 -8.79 -1.39 10.64
CA SER A 143 -10.08 -1.05 10.07
C SER A 143 -9.89 -0.02 8.97
N TYR A 144 -10.74 -0.06 7.95
CA TYR A 144 -10.73 1.00 6.97
C TYR A 144 -11.37 2.26 7.58
N THR A 145 -12.46 2.11 8.31
CA THR A 145 -13.32 3.23 8.71
C THR A 145 -13.12 3.69 10.15
N TYR A 146 -12.26 3.02 10.93
CA TYR A 146 -12.11 3.29 12.35
C TYR A 146 -10.63 3.30 12.76
N PRO A 147 -10.17 4.34 13.49
CA PRO A 147 -8.79 4.41 13.99
C PRO A 147 -8.60 3.46 15.18
N ILE A 148 -8.29 2.18 14.90
CA ILE A 148 -8.11 1.15 15.93
C ILE A 148 -6.86 1.35 16.80
N MET A 149 -5.92 2.19 16.36
CA MET A 149 -4.70 2.53 17.10
C MET A 149 -4.98 3.46 18.30
N GLN A 150 -6.22 3.86 18.51
CA GLN A 150 -6.65 4.74 19.58
C GLN A 150 -7.71 4.05 20.44
N SER A 151 -7.77 4.43 21.72
CA SER A 151 -8.83 3.98 22.62
C SER A 151 -10.19 4.54 22.16
N LEU A 152 -11.27 3.82 22.51
CA LEU A 152 -12.63 4.28 22.21
C LEU A 152 -12.90 5.68 22.79
N GLN A 153 -12.44 5.94 24.01
CA GLN A 153 -12.60 7.26 24.65
C GLN A 153 -11.96 8.36 23.79
N LYS A 154 -10.74 8.15 23.29
CA LYS A 154 -10.06 9.15 22.45
C LYS A 154 -10.81 9.37 21.13
N ASN A 155 -11.26 8.30 20.49
CA ASN A 155 -12.02 8.37 19.24
C ASN A 155 -13.37 9.10 19.37
N VAL A 156 -14.03 8.98 20.52
CA VAL A 156 -15.27 9.71 20.79
C VAL A 156 -14.97 11.19 21.05
N SER A 157 -13.89 11.50 21.79
CA SER A 157 -13.50 12.88 22.08
C SER A 157 -12.96 13.64 20.86
N SER A 158 -12.35 12.95 19.88
CA SER A 158 -11.84 13.53 18.64
C SER A 158 -12.83 13.49 17.47
N MET A 159 -14.12 13.20 17.73
CA MET A 159 -15.18 13.27 16.72
C MET A 159 -15.28 14.69 16.15
N GLY A 160 -14.62 14.94 15.02
CA GLY A 160 -14.60 16.25 14.34
C GLY A 160 -13.22 16.70 13.86
N GLU A 161 -12.14 16.08 14.33
CA GLU A 161 -10.79 16.39 13.82
C GLU A 161 -10.56 15.71 12.45
N GLU A 162 -10.22 16.51 11.43
CA GLU A 162 -9.89 16.00 10.09
C GLU A 162 -8.49 15.35 10.09
N GLY A 163 -8.47 14.02 10.15
CA GLY A 163 -7.27 13.23 9.85
C GLY A 163 -7.06 12.06 10.81
N MET A 164 -6.44 10.98 10.33
CA MET A 164 -5.96 9.93 11.22
C MET A 164 -4.65 10.39 11.88
N PRO A 165 -4.56 10.42 13.22
CA PRO A 165 -3.32 10.72 13.91
C PRO A 165 -2.35 9.54 13.75
N TYR A 166 -1.43 9.70 12.82
CA TYR A 166 -0.43 8.71 12.42
C TYR A 166 0.81 8.69 13.31
N GLU A 167 0.97 9.71 14.15
CA GLU A 167 2.00 9.78 15.20
C GLU A 167 1.48 9.11 16.47
N ASN A 168 1.51 7.79 16.47
CA ASN A 168 1.07 6.99 17.60
C ASN A 168 1.90 5.71 17.67
N ILE A 169 2.32 5.35 18.89
CA ILE A 169 3.10 4.13 19.18
C ILE A 169 2.38 2.86 18.72
N PHE A 170 1.05 2.88 18.61
CA PHE A 170 0.22 1.77 18.14
C PHE A 170 0.09 1.73 16.61
N VAL A 171 0.78 2.59 15.86
CA VAL A 171 0.84 2.57 14.40
C VAL A 171 2.15 1.90 13.99
N TRP A 172 2.13 0.57 13.91
CA TRP A 172 3.32 -0.25 13.65
C TRP A 172 4.05 0.14 12.35
N ASN A 173 3.29 0.45 11.29
CA ASN A 173 3.82 0.81 9.98
C ASN A 173 3.99 2.31 9.76
N SER A 174 4.10 3.12 10.83
CA SER A 174 4.21 4.58 10.66
C SER A 174 5.40 4.97 9.80
N PHE A 175 6.56 4.33 10.00
CA PHE A 175 7.74 4.52 9.15
C PHE A 175 7.52 4.05 7.71
N LEU A 176 7.00 2.83 7.53
CA LEU A 176 6.78 2.25 6.19
C LEU A 176 5.79 3.07 5.34
N THR A 177 4.88 3.81 5.98
CA THR A 177 3.86 4.59 5.28
C THR A 177 4.25 6.05 5.07
N GLN A 178 5.37 6.51 5.63
CA GLN A 178 5.79 7.92 5.60
C GLN A 178 5.85 8.50 4.19
N GLU A 179 6.53 7.82 3.26
CA GLU A 179 6.65 8.26 1.85
C GLU A 179 5.30 8.32 1.13
N ILE A 180 4.36 7.44 1.47
CA ILE A 180 3.04 7.44 0.83
C ILE A 180 2.20 8.58 1.41
N ARG A 181 2.29 8.82 2.74
CA ARG A 181 1.58 9.93 3.40
C ARG A 181 2.06 11.30 2.92
N SER A 182 3.35 11.47 2.66
CA SER A 182 3.89 12.75 2.20
C SER A 182 3.46 13.09 0.76
N ARG A 183 3.21 12.08 -0.08
CA ARG A 183 2.94 12.26 -1.52
C ARG A 183 1.47 12.13 -1.91
N CYS A 184 0.64 11.48 -1.09
CA CYS A 184 -0.77 11.23 -1.42
C CYS A 184 -1.69 11.92 -0.41
N SER A 185 -2.48 12.91 -0.88
CA SER A 185 -3.43 13.66 -0.05
C SER A 185 -4.74 12.91 0.18
N VAL A 186 -5.18 12.06 -0.76
CA VAL A 186 -6.43 11.31 -0.66
C VAL A 186 -6.11 9.85 -0.40
N MET A 187 -5.85 9.60 0.87
CA MET A 187 -5.50 8.30 1.39
C MET A 187 -6.55 7.24 1.01
N LEU A 188 -6.23 6.38 0.03
CA LEU A 188 -6.69 4.99 0.03
C LEU A 188 -6.03 4.27 1.22
N ARG A 189 -6.44 4.71 2.41
CA ARG A 189 -6.17 4.19 3.75
C ARG A 189 -4.85 3.43 3.85
N LEU A 190 -3.76 4.17 4.05
CA LEU A 190 -2.56 3.63 4.66
C LEU A 190 -2.97 3.05 6.01
N LYS A 191 -2.96 1.73 6.09
CA LYS A 191 -3.57 0.99 7.17
C LYS A 191 -2.67 1.08 8.37
N ALA A 192 -3.02 1.87 9.38
CA ALA A 192 -2.39 1.73 10.68
C ALA A 192 -2.64 0.30 11.16
N PHE A 193 -1.58 -0.49 11.26
CA PHE A 193 -1.68 -1.78 11.96
C PHE A 193 -1.32 -1.55 13.41
N SER A 194 -2.17 -2.05 14.30
CA SER A 194 -1.83 -2.19 15.72
C SER A 194 -1.39 -3.63 15.94
N SER A 195 -0.24 -3.82 16.58
CA SER A 195 0.04 -5.03 17.36
C SER A 195 -0.68 -4.89 18.70
N VAL A 196 -1.27 -5.96 19.21
CA VAL A 196 -1.60 -6.07 20.65
C VAL A 196 -0.37 -6.62 21.37
#